data_AF-A0A6A6GDU7-F1
#
_entry.id   AF-A0A6A6GDU7-F1
#
_cell.length_a   1.000
_cell.length_b   1.000
_cell.length_c   1.000
_cell.angle_alpha   90.00
_cell.angle_beta   90.00
_cell.angle_gamma   90.00
#
_symmetry.space_group_name_H-M   'P 1'
#
loop_
_entity.id
_entity.type
_entity.pdbx_description
1 polymer ?
#
loop_
_entity_poly.entity_id
_entity_poly.type
_entity_poly.pdbx_seq_one_letter_code
_entity_poly.pdbx_strand_id
1 'polypeptide(L)' 'MPGNDAARESMLKVVASGAQIEHRRISKEDVNSLHGEVRRWYVCTGTAQRNIILPWLEGQEVLYEDYNF' A
#
# COMPACT_ATOMS: atom_id res chain seq x y z
N MET A 1 -11.57 24.34 -10.72
CA MET A 1 -10.40 23.48 -10.98
C MET A 1 -10.88 22.24 -11.75
N PRO A 2 -10.56 22.08 -13.04
CA PRO A 2 -11.14 21.04 -13.91
C PRO A 2 -10.63 19.60 -13.66
N GLY A 3 -9.76 19.38 -12.66
CA GLY A 3 -9.19 18.07 -12.34
C GLY A 3 -9.94 17.25 -11.28
N ASN A 4 -11.04 17.77 -10.73
CA ASN A 4 -11.70 17.18 -9.55
C ASN A 4 -12.73 16.10 -9.90
N ASP A 5 -13.35 16.17 -11.09
CA ASP A 5 -14.49 15.32 -11.43
C ASP A 5 -14.05 13.91 -11.86
N ALA A 6 -12.99 13.80 -12.68
CA ALA A 6 -12.43 12.50 -13.08
C ALA A 6 -11.83 11.72 -11.90
N ALA A 7 -11.20 12.42 -10.95
CA ALA A 7 -10.68 11.82 -9.73
C ALA A 7 -11.84 11.28 -8.85
N ARG A 8 -12.93 12.05 -8.75
CA ARG A 8 -14.14 11.64 -8.03
C ARG A 8 -14.80 10.42 -8.66
N GLU A 9 -14.96 10.38 -9.98
CA GLU A 9 -15.50 9.21 -10.68
C GLU A 9 -14.64 7.96 -10.47
N SER A 10 -13.32 8.10 -10.51
CA SER A 10 -12.40 6.98 -10.25
C SER A 10 -12.55 6.47 -8.82
N MET A 11 -12.70 7.37 -7.85
CA MET A 11 -12.94 7.01 -6.45
C MET A 11 -14.25 6.25 -6.27
N LEU A 12 -15.32 6.69 -6.93
CA LEU A 12 -16.62 6.01 -6.88
C LEU A 12 -16.55 4.58 -7.42
N LYS A 13 -15.75 4.35 -8.47
CA LYS A 13 -15.52 3.00 -9.01
C LYS A 13 -14.78 2.10 -8.01
N VAL A 14 -13.81 2.64 -7.27
CA VAL A 14 -13.11 1.90 -6.20
C VAL A 14 -14.08 1.54 -5.07
N VAL A 15 -14.92 2.47 -4.62
CA VAL A 15 -15.93 2.16 -3.59
C VAL A 15 -16.94 1.13 -4.10
N ALA A 16 -17.37 1.23 -5.36
CA ALA A 16 -18.32 0.30 -5.96
C ALA A 16 -17.78 -1.13 -6.12
N SER A 17 -16.46 -1.34 -6.13
CA SER A 17 -15.87 -2.69 -6.14
C SER A 17 -15.90 -3.38 -4.76
N GLY A 18 -16.37 -2.69 -3.72
CA GLY A 18 -16.35 -3.17 -2.33
C GLY A 18 -15.04 -2.88 -1.62
N ALA A 19 -14.09 -2.19 -2.27
CA ALA A 19 -12.87 -1.76 -1.61
C ALA A 19 -13.16 -0.66 -0.58
N GLN A 20 -12.43 -0.71 0.53
CA GLN A 20 -12.49 0.32 1.58
C GLN A 20 -11.37 1.35 1.35
N ILE A 21 -11.70 2.62 1.55
CA ILE A 21 -10.75 3.73 1.40
C ILE A 21 -10.47 4.31 2.78
N GLU A 22 -9.20 4.22 3.18
CA GLU A 22 -8.71 4.72 4.45
C GLU A 22 -7.94 6.03 4.24
N HIS A 23 -8.47 7.14 4.72
CA HIS A 23 -7.84 8.47 4.62
C HIS A 23 -6.79 8.68 5.74
N ARG A 24 -5.82 7.77 5.82
CA ARG A 24 -4.71 7.81 6.80
C ARG A 24 -3.45 7.20 6.21
N ARG A 25 -2.32 7.37 6.91
CA ARG A 25 -1.10 6.62 6.58
C ARG A 25 -1.28 5.15 6.97
N ILE A 26 -0.62 4.27 6.22
CA ILE A 26 -0.48 2.86 6.59
C ILE A 26 0.29 2.75 7.91
N SER A 27 -0.12 1.79 8.73
CA SER A 27 0.45 1.47 10.03
C SER A 27 1.02 0.05 10.01
N LYS A 28 1.79 -0.30 11.05
CA LYS A 28 2.37 -1.65 11.16
C LYS A 28 1.26 -2.70 11.34
N GLU A 29 0.17 -2.33 12.00
CA GLU A 29 -0.97 -3.19 12.31
C GLU A 29 -1.71 -3.66 11.06
N ASP A 30 -1.76 -2.81 10.02
CA ASP A 30 -2.34 -3.15 8.71
C ASP A 30 -1.58 -4.29 8.02
N VAL A 31 -0.30 -4.44 8.33
CA VAL A 31 0.58 -5.46 7.76
C VAL A 31 0.61 -6.70 8.64
N ASN A 32 0.79 -6.51 9.95
CA ASN A 32 0.86 -7.59 10.94
C ASN A 32 -0.40 -8.47 10.94
N SER A 33 -1.58 -7.88 10.72
CA SER A 33 -2.84 -8.62 10.66
C SER A 33 -2.90 -9.65 9.53
N LEU A 34 -2.04 -9.52 8.52
CA LEU A 34 -1.96 -10.41 7.36
C LEU A 34 -0.83 -11.45 7.48
N HIS A 35 -0.04 -11.40 8.55
CA HIS A 35 1.05 -12.34 8.77
C HIS A 35 0.50 -13.78 8.94
N GLY A 36 1.02 -14.71 8.15
CA GLY A 36 0.58 -16.11 8.13
C GLY A 36 -0.45 -16.44 7.05
N GLU A 37 -1.18 -15.44 6.54
CA GLU A 37 -2.08 -15.59 5.39
C GLU A 37 -1.35 -15.34 4.07
N VAL A 38 -0.38 -14.41 4.09
CA VAL A 38 0.40 -14.00 2.92
C VAL A 38 1.77 -14.65 2.94
N ARG A 39 2.11 -15.36 1.86
CA ARG A 39 3.42 -16.03 1.71
C ARG A 39 4.51 -15.13 1.12
N ARG A 40 4.13 -14.17 0.29
CA ARG A 40 5.08 -13.33 -0.46
C ARG A 40 4.57 -11.90 -0.59
N TRP A 41 5.46 -10.96 -0.34
CA TRP A 41 5.18 -9.53 -0.32
C TRP A 41 5.89 -8.82 -1.47
N TYR A 42 5.20 -7.86 -2.07
CA TYR A 42 5.72 -7.01 -3.13
C TYR A 42 5.64 -5.55 -2.69
N VAL A 43 6.77 -4.86 -2.62
CA VAL A 43 6.85 -3.47 -2.16
C VAL A 43 7.36 -2.56 -3.28
N CYS A 44 6.48 -1.69 -3.76
CA CYS A 44 6.79 -0.67 -4.76
C CYS A 44 6.50 0.71 -4.17
N THR A 45 7.51 1.31 -3.54
CA THR A 45 7.39 2.63 -2.88
C THR A 45 8.70 3.41 -2.98
N GLY A 46 8.66 4.71 -2.72
CA GLY A 46 9.88 5.51 -2.57
C GLY A 46 10.73 5.08 -1.36
N THR A 47 12.02 5.42 -1.39
CA THR A 47 13.03 4.97 -0.41
C THR A 47 12.65 5.24 1.04
N ALA A 48 12.10 6.42 1.34
CA ALA A 48 11.71 6.78 2.71
C ALA A 48 10.59 5.85 3.26
N GLN A 49 9.59 5.56 2.44
CA GLN A 49 8.49 4.67 2.85
C GLN A 49 8.94 3.22 2.90
N ARG A 50 9.79 2.79 1.96
CA ARG A 50 10.37 1.45 1.96
C ARG A 50 11.15 1.17 3.26
N ASN A 51 11.96 2.12 3.71
CA ASN A 51 12.73 1.98 4.95
C ASN A 51 11.85 1.84 6.20
N ILE A 52 10.59 2.29 6.13
CA ILE A 52 9.60 2.13 7.20
C ILE A 52 8.91 0.75 7.11
N ILE A 53 8.56 0.30 5.90
CA ILE A 53 7.79 -0.93 5.66
C ILE A 53 8.66 -2.19 5.79
N LEU A 54 9.90 -2.18 5.30
CA LEU A 54 10.75 -3.38 5.32
C LEU A 54 10.96 -3.96 6.74
N PRO A 55 11.21 -3.15 7.79
CA PRO A 55 11.27 -3.65 9.16
C PRO A 55 9.97 -4.28 9.67
N TRP A 56 8.82 -3.95 9.09
CA TRP A 56 7.54 -4.56 9.47
C TRP A 56 7.38 -5.98 8.90
N LEU A 57 8.04 -6.25 7.78
CA LEU A 57 8.02 -7.51 7.05
C LEU A 57 9.22 -8.41 7.34
N GLU A 58 9.94 -8.15 8.44
CA GLU A 58 11.10 -8.96 8.81
C GLU A 58 10.72 -10.44 8.97
N GLY A 59 11.52 -11.32 8.37
CA GLY A 59 11.25 -12.76 8.33
C GLY A 59 10.24 -13.21 7.27
N GLN A 60 9.63 -12.29 6.51
CA GLN A 60 8.78 -12.61 5.36
C GLN A 60 9.59 -12.62 4.05
N GLU A 61 9.08 -13.31 3.02
CA GLU A 61 9.64 -13.20 1.68
C GLU A 61 9.17 -11.89 1.03
N VAL A 62 10.09 -10.94 0.85
CA VAL A 62 9.80 -9.62 0.30
C VAL A 62 10.59 -9.38 -0.98
N LEU A 63 9.88 -9.02 -2.05
CA LEU A 63 10.44 -8.47 -3.28
C LEU A 63 10.15 -6.97 -3.30
N TYR A 64 11.17 -6.16 -3.53
CA TYR A 64 10.99 -4.72 -3.64
C TYR A 64 11.78 -4.18 -4.82
N GLU A 65 11.26 -3.12 -5.43
CA GLU A 65 11.97 -2.39 -6.46
C GLU A 65 12.82 -1.29 -5.83
N ASP A 66 14.04 -1.13 -6.35
CA ASP A 66 14.93 -0.07 -5.93
C ASP A 66 14.88 1.10 -6.92
N TYR A 67 14.02 2.07 -6.64
CA TYR A 67 13.90 3.32 -7.40
C TYR A 67 15.05 4.31 -7.10
N ASN A 68 16.30 3.83 -7.11
CA ASN A 68 17.49 4.66 -7.00
C ASN A 68 17.91 5.11 -8.41
N PHE A 69 17.28 6.18 -8.91
CA PHE A 69 17.70 6.88 -10.12
C PHE A 69 18.47 8.16 -9.77
#